data_AF-A0A1Z9K6H7-F1
#
_entry.id   AF-A0A1Z9K6H7-F1
#
_cell.length_a   1.000
_cell.length_b   1.000
_cell.length_c   1.000
_cell.angle_alpha   90.00
_cell.angle_beta   90.00
_cell.angle_gamma   90.00
#
_symmetry.space_group_name_H-M   'P 1'
#
loop_
_entity.id
_entity.type
_entity.pdbx_description
1 polymer ?
#
loop_
_entity_poly.entity_id
_entity_poly.type
_entity_poly.pdbx_seq_one_letter_code
_entity_poly.pdbx_strand_id
1 'polypeptide(L)'
;MKIILYFLTVLAINSCLIEGKDSREIQEKISLNDQKHKELKRAYFASGCFWCVESIYESVLGVEEVYSGYAGGKTENPTYEKIITGRTGHAEAVEILYNPKIISFKNLLEIFFGTHDPTTLNRQGPDKGSQYRSIAFYQTKNEKDIIESYINYLKRNKSFENKIVTEVKPLEQFFYAEEYHQNFENKNPYNPYIINVSLPRLKKFQKKYSEFLKTDDRD
;
A
#
# COMPACT_ATOMS: atom_id res chain seq x y z
N MET A 1 30.31 2.51 62.34
CA MET A 1 30.28 3.62 61.38
C MET A 1 30.34 3.03 59.97
N LYS A 2 29.29 3.26 59.17
CA LYS A 2 29.13 3.01 57.72
C LYS A 2 29.09 1.55 57.20
N ILE A 3 27.86 1.06 57.09
CA ILE A 3 27.41 0.06 56.11
C ILE A 3 27.49 0.70 54.72
N ILE A 4 28.16 0.06 53.76
CA ILE A 4 28.08 0.42 52.34
C ILE A 4 27.57 -0.80 51.58
N LEU A 5 26.29 -0.74 51.25
CA LEU A 5 25.57 -1.67 50.40
C LEU A 5 25.89 -1.28 48.94
N TYR A 6 26.60 -2.12 48.19
CA TYR A 6 26.78 -1.92 46.75
C TYR A 6 25.49 -2.37 46.04
N PHE A 7 24.68 -1.40 45.59
CA PHE A 7 23.61 -1.65 44.63
C PHE A 7 24.24 -1.78 43.24
N LEU A 8 24.33 -3.01 42.73
CA LEU A 8 24.61 -3.29 41.33
C LEU A 8 23.30 -3.08 40.56
N THR A 9 23.13 -1.91 39.96
CA THR A 9 22.01 -1.65 39.05
C THR A 9 22.24 -2.39 37.74
N VAL A 10 21.50 -3.48 37.56
CA VAL A 10 21.34 -4.15 36.27
C VAL A 10 20.54 -3.22 35.36
N LEU A 11 21.21 -2.53 34.43
CA LEU A 11 20.55 -1.86 33.31
C LEU A 11 20.16 -2.93 32.27
N ALA A 12 19.03 -3.60 32.50
CA ALA A 12 18.43 -4.50 31.52
C ALA A 12 17.57 -3.70 30.53
N ILE A 13 18.13 -3.49 29.35
CA ILE A 13 17.49 -3.61 28.01
C ILE A 13 16.01 -3.20 27.94
N ASN A 14 15.75 -1.93 27.59
CA ASN A 14 14.44 -1.46 27.13
C ASN A 14 14.49 -1.06 25.65
N SER A 15 14.92 -1.96 24.76
CA SER A 15 14.90 -1.71 23.31
C SER A 15 14.09 -2.73 22.51
N CYS A 16 13.48 -3.74 23.15
CA CYS A 16 12.77 -4.81 22.43
C CYS A 16 11.22 -4.72 22.51
N LEU A 17 10.67 -3.71 23.17
CA LEU A 17 9.22 -3.59 23.42
C LEU A 17 8.49 -2.54 22.56
N ILE A 18 9.20 -1.75 21.76
CA ILE A 18 8.60 -0.64 21.01
C ILE A 18 8.12 -1.10 19.62
N GLU A 19 8.86 -1.97 18.92
CA GLU A 19 8.52 -2.40 17.55
C GLU A 19 7.22 -3.20 17.43
N GLY A 20 6.83 -3.94 18.48
CA GLY A 20 5.66 -4.80 18.44
C GLY A 20 4.34 -4.14 18.88
N LYS A 21 4.38 -2.91 19.38
CA LYS A 21 3.20 -2.23 19.93
C LYS A 21 2.36 -1.56 18.85
N ASP A 22 3.02 -0.91 17.88
CA ASP A 22 2.38 -0.14 16.81
C ASP A 22 1.60 -1.04 15.83
N SER A 23 2.22 -2.14 15.37
CA SER A 23 1.55 -3.12 14.51
C SER A 23 0.39 -3.85 15.20
N ARG A 24 0.46 -4.04 16.53
CA ARG A 24 -0.62 -4.66 17.31
C ARG A 24 -1.80 -3.72 17.50
N GLU A 25 -1.56 -2.43 17.76
CA GLU A 25 -2.63 -1.43 17.83
C GLU A 25 -3.33 -1.25 16.47
N ILE A 26 -2.61 -1.31 15.35
CA ILE A 26 -3.20 -1.34 14.00
C ILE A 26 -4.08 -2.59 13.82
N GLN A 27 -3.55 -3.78 14.14
CA GLN A 27 -4.29 -5.04 14.01
C GLN A 27 -5.58 -5.05 14.86
N GLU A 28 -5.53 -4.43 16.04
CA GLU A 28 -6.66 -4.33 16.97
C GLU A 28 -7.71 -3.31 16.51
N LYS A 29 -7.30 -2.13 16.01
CA LYS A 29 -8.21 -1.17 15.35
C LYS A 29 -8.91 -1.79 14.14
N ILE A 30 -8.19 -2.58 13.34
CA ILE A 30 -8.74 -3.27 12.17
C ILE A 30 -9.73 -4.35 12.59
N SER A 31 -9.41 -5.15 13.61
CA SER A 31 -10.33 -6.16 14.12
C SER A 31 -11.65 -5.56 14.65
N LEU A 32 -11.60 -4.35 15.21
CA LEU A 32 -12.80 -3.61 15.63
C LEU A 32 -13.59 -3.09 14.43
N ASN A 33 -12.90 -2.67 13.37
CA ASN A 33 -13.53 -2.21 12.12
C ASN A 33 -14.12 -3.36 11.29
N ASP A 34 -13.56 -4.57 11.33
CA ASP A 34 -14.01 -5.74 10.57
C ASP A 34 -15.45 -6.17 10.90
N GLN A 35 -15.93 -5.92 12.11
CA GLN A 35 -17.34 -6.14 12.46
C GLN A 35 -18.28 -5.10 11.82
N LYS A 36 -17.81 -3.88 11.61
CA LYS A 36 -18.53 -2.79 10.93
C LYS A 36 -18.55 -2.98 9.41
N HIS A 37 -17.59 -3.74 8.87
CA HIS A 37 -17.29 -3.85 7.43
C HIS A 37 -17.60 -5.20 6.80
N LYS A 38 -18.56 -5.96 7.33
CA LYS A 38 -18.93 -7.30 6.80
C LYS A 38 -19.27 -7.35 5.31
N GLU A 39 -19.63 -6.21 4.71
CA GLU A 39 -19.96 -6.12 3.27
C GLU A 39 -18.77 -5.70 2.39
N LEU A 40 -17.65 -5.28 2.97
CA LEU A 40 -16.49 -4.83 2.22
C LEU A 40 -15.65 -6.01 1.71
N LYS A 41 -14.97 -5.78 0.59
CA LYS A 41 -13.95 -6.66 0.04
C LYS A 41 -12.58 -5.99 0.11
N ARG A 42 -11.54 -6.81 -0.02
CA ARG A 42 -10.14 -6.37 0.02
C ARG A 42 -9.49 -6.53 -1.34
N ALA A 43 -8.71 -5.54 -1.77
CA ALA A 43 -7.83 -5.62 -2.92
C ALA A 43 -6.42 -5.19 -2.51
N TYR A 44 -5.39 -5.75 -3.13
CA TYR A 44 -4.00 -5.48 -2.76
C TYR A 44 -3.16 -5.21 -4.00
N PHE A 45 -2.44 -4.09 -3.99
CA PHE A 45 -1.62 -3.64 -5.11
C PHE A 45 -0.30 -3.05 -4.64
N ALA A 46 0.76 -3.26 -5.43
CA ALA A 46 2.04 -2.54 -5.31
C ALA A 46 2.32 -1.80 -6.61
N SER A 47 2.53 -0.47 -6.55
CA SER A 47 2.72 0.36 -7.76
C SER A 47 3.61 1.59 -7.52
N GLY A 48 4.74 1.38 -6.86
CA GLY A 48 5.67 2.44 -6.44
C GLY A 48 5.45 2.85 -4.99
N CYS A 49 5.87 4.08 -4.65
CA CYS A 49 5.69 4.63 -3.31
C CYS A 49 4.24 4.52 -2.83
N PHE A 50 4.02 3.80 -1.72
CA PHE A 50 2.68 3.54 -1.21
C PHE A 50 1.92 4.79 -0.74
N TRP A 51 2.58 5.88 -0.35
CA TRP A 51 1.90 7.13 0.01
C TRP A 51 1.12 7.69 -1.17
N CYS A 52 1.70 7.58 -2.37
CA CYS A 52 1.03 8.02 -3.59
C CYS A 52 -0.15 7.12 -3.95
N VAL A 53 -0.03 5.83 -3.68
CA VAL A 53 -1.05 4.82 -4.02
C VAL A 53 -2.22 4.90 -3.03
N GLU A 54 -1.92 5.04 -1.75
CA GLU A 54 -2.87 5.27 -0.66
C GLU A 54 -3.78 6.46 -0.99
N SER A 55 -3.20 7.64 -1.22
CA SER A 55 -3.99 8.86 -1.48
C SER A 55 -4.82 8.79 -2.77
N ILE A 56 -4.38 8.02 -3.77
CA ILE A 56 -5.23 7.75 -4.95
C ILE A 56 -6.48 6.99 -4.51
N TYR A 57 -6.33 5.83 -3.87
CA TYR A 57 -7.46 4.98 -3.52
C TYR A 57 -8.34 5.58 -2.42
N GLU A 58 -7.79 6.37 -1.48
CA GLU A 58 -8.59 7.11 -0.49
C GLU A 58 -9.62 8.03 -1.15
N SER A 59 -9.30 8.58 -2.32
CA SER A 59 -10.18 9.49 -3.08
C SER A 59 -11.22 8.77 -3.97
N VAL A 60 -11.18 7.43 -4.03
CA VAL A 60 -12.03 6.64 -4.93
C VAL A 60 -13.40 6.35 -4.31
N LEU A 61 -14.47 6.61 -5.06
CA LEU A 61 -15.85 6.29 -4.69
C LEU A 61 -16.01 4.79 -4.42
N GLY A 62 -16.60 4.48 -3.26
CA GLY A 62 -16.80 3.10 -2.83
C GLY A 62 -15.57 2.47 -2.17
N VAL A 63 -14.42 3.15 -2.11
CA VAL A 63 -13.31 2.78 -1.22
C VAL A 63 -13.55 3.40 0.15
N GLU A 64 -13.57 2.58 1.19
CA GLU A 64 -13.82 2.99 2.56
C GLU A 64 -12.50 3.36 3.26
N GLU A 65 -11.52 2.47 3.21
CA GLU A 65 -10.23 2.60 3.89
C GLU A 65 -9.11 2.08 2.98
N VAL A 66 -7.92 2.64 3.15
CA VAL A 66 -6.71 2.18 2.49
C VAL A 66 -5.58 2.15 3.51
N TYR A 67 -4.83 1.05 3.56
CA TYR A 67 -3.70 0.91 4.46
C TYR A 67 -2.42 0.66 3.67
N SER A 68 -1.39 1.43 3.99
CA SER A 68 -0.03 1.23 3.49
C SER A 68 0.64 0.04 4.21
N GLY A 69 1.43 -0.74 3.47
CA GLY A 69 2.11 -1.91 4.01
C GLY A 69 3.12 -2.56 3.07
N TYR A 70 3.52 -3.76 3.42
CA TYR A 70 4.58 -4.52 2.76
C TYR A 70 4.08 -5.92 2.39
N ALA A 71 4.29 -6.34 1.15
CA ALA A 71 3.86 -7.66 0.68
C ALA A 71 4.72 -8.23 -0.46
N GLY A 72 4.58 -9.54 -0.71
CA GLY A 72 5.17 -10.22 -1.86
C GLY A 72 6.64 -10.65 -1.73
N GLY A 73 7.24 -10.44 -0.56
CA GLY A 73 8.57 -10.90 -0.15
C GLY A 73 8.53 -12.10 0.77
N LYS A 74 9.69 -12.41 1.38
CA LYS A 74 9.87 -13.61 2.25
C LYS A 74 10.31 -13.29 3.67
N THR A 75 10.74 -12.06 3.94
CA THR A 75 11.17 -11.66 5.28
C THR A 75 9.96 -11.54 6.21
N GLU A 76 10.00 -12.21 7.35
CA GLU A 76 8.99 -12.07 8.39
C GLU A 76 9.13 -10.71 9.10
N ASN A 77 7.99 -10.10 9.45
CA ASN A 77 7.90 -8.84 10.19
C ASN A 77 8.87 -7.76 9.66
N PRO A 78 8.76 -7.39 8.36
CA PRO A 78 9.60 -6.35 7.80
C PRO A 78 9.29 -5.00 8.45
N THR A 79 10.34 -4.20 8.67
CA THR A 79 10.23 -2.78 9.06
C THR A 79 10.62 -1.92 7.87
N TYR A 80 10.22 -0.66 7.85
CA TYR A 80 10.57 0.27 6.79
C TYR A 80 12.09 0.29 6.52
N GLU A 81 12.92 0.32 7.57
CA GLU A 81 14.38 0.36 7.45
C GLU A 81 14.94 -0.88 6.73
N LYS A 82 14.30 -2.04 6.91
CA LYS A 82 14.66 -3.26 6.18
C LYS A 82 14.16 -3.19 4.74
N ILE A 83 12.94 -2.70 4.52
CA ILE A 83 12.30 -2.60 3.20
C ILE A 83 13.10 -1.70 2.25
N ILE A 84 13.53 -0.52 2.69
CA ILE A 84 14.27 0.43 1.85
C ILE A 84 15.61 -0.11 1.33
N THR A 85 16.16 -1.16 1.94
CA THR A 85 17.36 -1.84 1.43
C THR A 85 17.11 -2.62 0.13
N GLY A 86 15.85 -2.92 -0.19
CA GLY A 86 15.44 -3.78 -1.31
C GLY A 86 15.71 -5.27 -1.12
N ARG A 87 16.27 -5.68 0.03
CA ARG A 87 16.75 -7.06 0.26
C ARG A 87 15.71 -8.01 0.86
N THR A 88 14.58 -7.50 1.33
CA THR A 88 13.52 -8.30 1.97
C THR A 88 12.66 -9.08 0.95
N GLY A 89 12.72 -8.67 -0.31
CA GLY A 89 11.85 -9.14 -1.39
C GLY A 89 10.43 -8.56 -1.33
N HIS A 90 10.07 -7.82 -0.29
CA HIS A 90 8.76 -7.17 -0.20
C HIS A 90 8.69 -5.96 -1.12
N ALA A 91 7.49 -5.61 -1.54
CA ALA A 91 7.15 -4.34 -2.17
C ALA A 91 6.34 -3.48 -1.20
N GLU A 92 6.49 -2.17 -1.32
CA GLU A 92 5.49 -1.23 -0.81
C GLU A 92 4.17 -1.49 -1.53
N ALA A 93 3.15 -1.78 -0.74
CA ALA A 93 1.84 -2.21 -1.18
C ALA A 93 0.75 -1.50 -0.38
N VAL A 94 -0.47 -1.56 -0.89
CA VAL A 94 -1.65 -1.09 -0.18
C VAL A 94 -2.68 -2.21 -0.04
N GLU A 95 -3.39 -2.23 1.07
CA GLU A 95 -4.69 -2.90 1.23
C GLU A 95 -5.79 -1.87 0.97
N ILE A 96 -6.77 -2.23 0.15
CA ILE A 96 -7.91 -1.37 -0.19
C ILE A 96 -9.18 -2.07 0.28
N LEU A 97 -9.88 -1.49 1.25
CA LEU A 97 -11.21 -1.93 1.68
C LEU A 97 -12.26 -1.20 0.85
N TYR A 98 -13.05 -1.94 0.08
CA TYR A 98 -14.01 -1.34 -0.84
C TYR A 98 -15.37 -2.04 -0.81
N ASN A 99 -16.43 -1.28 -1.10
CA ASN A 99 -17.78 -1.78 -1.26
C ASN A 99 -17.99 -2.30 -2.69
N PRO A 100 -18.11 -3.62 -2.90
CA PRO A 100 -18.25 -4.21 -4.23
C PRO A 100 -19.58 -3.87 -4.93
N LYS A 101 -20.57 -3.31 -4.20
CA LYS A 101 -21.83 -2.82 -4.77
C LYS A 101 -21.67 -1.47 -5.46
N ILE A 102 -20.61 -0.71 -5.12
CA ILE A 102 -20.34 0.63 -5.64
C ILE A 102 -19.18 0.59 -6.65
N ILE A 103 -18.08 -0.09 -6.31
CA ILE A 103 -16.90 -0.19 -7.16
C ILE A 103 -16.45 -1.65 -7.30
N SER A 104 -16.16 -2.06 -8.53
CA SER A 104 -15.72 -3.43 -8.80
C SER A 104 -14.20 -3.59 -8.65
N PHE A 105 -13.74 -4.82 -8.39
CA PHE A 105 -12.31 -5.15 -8.45
C PHE A 105 -11.66 -4.78 -9.79
N LYS A 106 -12.41 -4.94 -10.90
CA LYS A 106 -11.93 -4.54 -12.23
C LYS A 106 -11.73 -3.03 -12.35
N ASN A 107 -12.58 -2.22 -11.74
CA ASN A 107 -12.42 -0.76 -11.71
C ASN A 107 -11.17 -0.38 -10.91
N LEU A 108 -10.95 -1.01 -9.74
CA LEU A 108 -9.73 -0.79 -8.96
C LEU A 108 -8.47 -1.17 -9.75
N LEU A 109 -8.53 -2.25 -10.53
CA LEU A 109 -7.46 -2.69 -11.41
C LEU A 109 -7.22 -1.74 -12.60
N GLU A 110 -8.29 -1.15 -13.13
CA GLU A 110 -8.19 -0.10 -14.15
C GLU A 110 -7.49 1.15 -13.61
N ILE A 111 -7.84 1.58 -12.39
CA ILE A 111 -7.15 2.67 -11.69
C ILE A 111 -5.67 2.29 -11.45
N PHE A 112 -5.40 1.06 -11.04
CA PHE A 112 -4.04 0.55 -10.84
C PHE A 112 -3.19 0.76 -12.10
N PHE A 113 -3.57 0.18 -13.24
CA PHE A 113 -2.84 0.34 -14.51
C PHE A 113 -2.90 1.76 -15.06
N GLY A 114 -3.90 2.55 -14.67
CA GLY A 114 -4.12 3.91 -15.11
C GLY A 114 -3.25 4.96 -14.43
N THR A 115 -2.66 4.64 -13.28
CA THR A 115 -2.01 5.61 -12.38
C THR A 115 -0.54 5.35 -12.10
N HIS A 116 0.05 4.28 -12.65
CA HIS A 116 1.50 4.05 -12.62
C HIS A 116 2.03 3.64 -13.99
N ASP A 117 3.35 3.52 -14.14
CA ASP A 117 3.96 2.91 -15.32
C ASP A 117 4.18 1.41 -15.05
N PRO A 118 3.35 0.50 -15.61
CA PRO A 118 3.46 -0.93 -15.38
C PRO A 118 4.57 -1.57 -16.23
N THR A 119 5.38 -0.78 -16.94
CA THR A 119 6.43 -1.24 -17.86
C THR A 119 7.84 -1.06 -17.32
N THR A 120 8.00 -0.33 -16.21
CA THR A 120 9.30 -0.11 -15.57
C THR A 120 9.59 -1.16 -14.50
N LEU A 121 10.56 -2.05 -14.79
CA LEU A 121 10.99 -3.07 -13.85
C LEU A 121 11.64 -2.43 -12.61
N ASN A 122 11.16 -2.81 -11.42
CA ASN A 122 11.72 -2.39 -10.12
C ASN A 122 11.91 -0.87 -9.98
N ARG A 123 10.96 -0.10 -10.50
CA ARG A 123 10.99 1.36 -10.46
C ARG A 123 9.60 1.91 -10.67
N GLN A 124 9.31 3.03 -10.04
CA GLN A 124 8.23 3.91 -10.45
C GLN A 124 8.65 5.37 -10.34
N GLY A 125 8.64 6.08 -11.47
CA GLY A 125 9.12 7.46 -11.54
C GLY A 125 10.54 7.63 -10.95
N PRO A 126 10.74 8.49 -9.93
CA PRO A 126 12.05 8.69 -9.30
C PRO A 126 12.47 7.52 -8.40
N ASP A 127 11.53 6.68 -7.94
CA ASP A 127 11.77 5.65 -6.93
C ASP A 127 12.31 4.37 -7.57
N LYS A 128 13.54 3.99 -7.23
CA LYS A 128 14.25 2.85 -7.82
C LYS A 128 14.52 1.79 -6.77
N GLY A 129 14.14 0.56 -7.07
CA GLY A 129 14.32 -0.59 -6.18
C GLY A 129 13.20 -1.62 -6.34
N SER A 130 13.50 -2.86 -5.98
CA SER A 130 12.52 -3.95 -5.99
C SER A 130 11.32 -3.67 -5.10
N GLN A 131 11.48 -2.85 -4.06
CA GLN A 131 10.39 -2.42 -3.19
C GLN A 131 9.34 -1.55 -3.90
N TYR A 132 9.67 -0.96 -5.05
CA TYR A 132 8.76 -0.10 -5.83
C TYR A 132 8.20 -0.78 -7.08
N ARG A 133 8.37 -2.11 -7.20
CA ARG A 133 7.94 -2.85 -8.38
C ARG A 133 6.41 -2.98 -8.46
N SER A 134 5.90 -3.17 -9.67
CA SER A 134 4.48 -3.35 -9.95
C SER A 134 4.03 -4.78 -9.66
N ILE A 135 3.05 -4.96 -8.78
CA ILE A 135 2.43 -6.26 -8.44
C ILE A 135 0.91 -6.07 -8.31
N ALA A 136 0.16 -6.91 -9.00
CA ALA A 136 -1.25 -7.13 -8.76
C ALA A 136 -1.44 -8.45 -7.99
N PHE A 137 -1.84 -8.33 -6.72
CA PHE A 137 -2.06 -9.51 -5.89
C PHE A 137 -3.48 -10.05 -6.07
N TYR A 138 -3.63 -11.37 -5.96
CA TYR A 138 -4.94 -12.02 -5.92
C TYR A 138 -5.08 -12.89 -4.66
N GLN A 139 -6.29 -12.95 -4.13
CA GLN A 139 -6.68 -13.84 -3.04
C GLN A 139 -7.56 -14.99 -3.55
N THR A 140 -8.23 -14.78 -4.69
CA THR A 140 -9.10 -15.78 -5.32
C THR A 140 -8.71 -16.06 -6.77
N LYS A 141 -9.12 -17.23 -7.28
CA LYS A 141 -8.95 -17.55 -8.70
C LYS A 141 -9.66 -16.54 -9.61
N ASN A 142 -10.83 -16.06 -9.23
CA ASN A 142 -11.58 -15.06 -10.01
C ASN A 142 -10.81 -13.73 -10.14
N GLU A 143 -10.17 -13.27 -9.05
CA GLU A 143 -9.31 -12.07 -9.12
C GLU A 143 -8.11 -12.29 -10.03
N LYS A 144 -7.45 -13.46 -9.96
CA LYS A 144 -6.36 -13.82 -10.88
C LYS A 144 -6.83 -13.76 -12.34
N ASP A 145 -7.96 -14.40 -12.65
CA ASP A 145 -8.50 -14.45 -14.00
C ASP A 145 -8.85 -13.03 -14.53
N ILE A 146 -9.37 -12.14 -13.66
CA ILE A 146 -9.61 -10.73 -13.99
C ILE A 146 -8.30 -9.99 -14.28
N ILE A 147 -7.27 -10.17 -13.45
CA ILE A 147 -5.96 -9.51 -13.62
C ILE A 147 -5.33 -9.92 -14.96
N GLU A 148 -5.25 -11.22 -15.22
CA GLU A 148 -4.64 -11.76 -16.44
C GLU A 148 -5.41 -11.33 -17.69
N SER A 149 -6.75 -11.35 -17.63
CA SER A 149 -7.60 -10.90 -18.72
C SER A 149 -7.41 -9.40 -19.03
N TYR A 150 -7.28 -8.57 -17.99
CA TYR A 150 -7.07 -7.13 -18.16
C TYR A 150 -5.68 -6.82 -18.73
N ILE A 151 -4.63 -7.51 -18.27
CA ILE A 151 -3.28 -7.41 -18.86
C ILE A 151 -3.32 -7.79 -20.35
N ASN A 152 -4.03 -8.86 -20.71
CA ASN A 152 -4.17 -9.29 -22.11
C ASN A 152 -4.98 -8.29 -22.96
N TYR A 153 -5.99 -7.64 -22.38
CA TYR A 153 -6.70 -6.54 -23.01
C TYR A 153 -5.76 -5.35 -23.30
N LEU A 154 -4.98 -4.91 -22.32
CA LEU A 154 -4.01 -3.82 -22.48
C LEU A 154 -2.95 -4.13 -23.56
N LYS A 155 -2.45 -5.37 -23.59
CA LYS A 155 -1.51 -5.83 -24.61
C LYS A 155 -2.10 -5.79 -26.01
N ARG A 156 -3.32 -6.31 -26.20
CA ARG A 156 -4.01 -6.32 -27.50
C ARG A 156 -4.27 -4.90 -28.02
N ASN A 157 -4.62 -3.98 -27.12
CA ASN A 157 -4.89 -2.59 -27.46
C ASN A 157 -3.63 -1.73 -27.57
N LYS A 158 -2.44 -2.30 -27.36
CA LYS A 158 -1.16 -1.56 -27.34
C LYS A 158 -1.24 -0.33 -26.42
N SER A 159 -1.87 -0.48 -25.27
CA SER A 159 -2.09 0.62 -24.32
C SER A 159 -0.80 1.18 -23.71
N PHE A 160 0.30 0.43 -23.82
CA PHE A 160 1.64 0.85 -23.41
C PHE A 160 2.63 0.57 -24.55
N GLU A 161 3.58 1.48 -24.74
CA GLU A 161 4.66 1.33 -25.73
C GLU A 161 5.58 0.16 -25.38
N ASN A 162 5.87 -0.01 -24.09
CA ASN A 162 6.73 -1.05 -23.56
C ASN A 162 5.92 -2.23 -23.01
N LYS A 163 6.59 -3.37 -22.85
CA LYS A 163 5.99 -4.58 -22.28
C LYS A 163 5.62 -4.35 -20.81
N ILE A 164 4.39 -4.70 -20.44
CA ILE A 164 3.94 -4.77 -19.05
C ILE A 164 4.79 -5.80 -18.28
N VAL A 165 5.40 -5.36 -17.19
CA VAL A 165 6.24 -6.15 -16.27
C VAL A 165 5.57 -6.41 -14.92
N THR A 166 4.33 -5.94 -14.73
CA THR A 166 3.52 -6.22 -13.53
C THR A 166 3.48 -7.71 -13.21
N GLU A 167 3.85 -8.04 -11.97
CA GLU A 167 3.73 -9.38 -11.41
C GLU A 167 2.26 -9.70 -11.07
N VAL A 168 1.81 -10.93 -11.34
CA VAL A 168 0.50 -11.43 -10.89
C VAL A 168 0.76 -12.54 -9.87
N LYS A 169 0.53 -12.25 -8.58
CA LYS A 169 0.94 -13.14 -7.47
C LYS A 169 -0.20 -13.42 -6.49
N PRO A 170 -0.25 -14.61 -5.87
CA PRO A 170 -1.12 -14.81 -4.74
C PRO A 170 -0.67 -13.89 -3.59
N LEU A 171 -1.62 -13.35 -2.83
CA LEU A 171 -1.31 -12.72 -1.55
C LEU A 171 -1.06 -13.80 -0.51
N GLU A 172 0.20 -13.94 -0.08
CA GLU A 172 0.57 -14.85 1.01
C GLU A 172 0.39 -14.18 2.38
N GLN A 173 0.95 -12.98 2.53
CA GLN A 173 0.85 -12.18 3.75
C GLN A 173 0.97 -10.69 3.40
N PHE A 174 0.26 -9.86 4.18
CA PHE A 174 0.37 -8.41 4.17
C PHE A 174 0.83 -7.95 5.56
N PHE A 175 1.86 -7.10 5.60
CA PHE A 175 2.35 -6.50 6.83
C PHE A 175 2.02 -5.02 6.81
N TYR A 176 1.16 -4.55 7.72
CA TYR A 176 0.87 -3.13 7.84
C TYR A 176 2.15 -2.35 8.15
N ALA A 177 2.34 -1.25 7.43
CA ALA A 177 3.42 -0.32 7.70
C ALA A 177 3.13 0.44 9.00
N GLU A 178 4.19 1.00 9.57
CA GLU A 178 4.19 1.79 10.79
C GLU A 178 3.17 2.96 10.70
N GLU A 179 2.59 3.37 11.84
CA GLU A 179 1.51 4.38 11.88
C GLU A 179 1.89 5.72 11.23
N TYR A 180 3.18 6.06 11.25
CA TYR A 180 3.69 7.27 10.63
C TYR A 180 3.63 7.24 9.09
N HIS A 181 3.50 6.07 8.47
CA HIS A 181 3.31 5.92 7.02
C HIS A 181 1.84 5.98 6.58
N GLN A 182 0.90 5.73 7.48
CA GLN A 182 -0.53 5.76 7.16
C GLN A 182 -1.02 7.20 7.01
N ASN A 183 -1.79 7.48 5.96
CA ASN A 183 -2.32 8.81 5.61
C ASN A 183 -1.22 9.86 5.49
N PHE A 184 -0.06 9.48 4.96
CA PHE A 184 1.16 10.30 5.01
C PHE A 184 1.00 11.63 4.27
N GLU A 185 0.38 11.62 3.08
CA GLU A 185 0.15 12.83 2.28
C GLU A 185 -0.71 13.85 3.04
N ASN A 186 -1.80 13.39 3.67
CA ASN A 186 -2.70 14.21 4.47
C ASN A 186 -2.02 14.79 5.71
N LYS A 187 -1.17 14.00 6.37
CA LYS A 187 -0.41 14.43 7.57
C LYS A 187 0.77 15.35 7.22
N ASN A 188 1.30 15.28 5.99
CA ASN A 188 2.52 15.97 5.59
C ASN A 188 2.37 16.72 4.24
N PRO A 189 1.38 17.63 4.10
CA PRO A 189 1.05 18.24 2.80
C PRO A 189 2.18 19.11 2.22
N TYR A 190 3.11 19.58 3.06
CA TYR A 190 4.25 20.40 2.65
C TYR A 190 5.55 19.61 2.46
N ASN A 191 5.50 18.28 2.59
CA ASN A 191 6.68 17.46 2.36
C ASN A 191 7.13 17.60 0.88
N PRO A 192 8.42 17.86 0.60
CA PRO A 192 8.90 18.05 -0.77
C PRO A 192 8.60 16.86 -1.69
N TYR A 193 8.63 15.63 -1.17
CA TYR A 193 8.29 14.46 -1.94
C TYR A 193 6.80 14.45 -2.32
N ILE A 194 5.91 14.81 -1.39
CA ILE A 194 4.47 14.93 -1.65
C ILE A 194 4.20 15.99 -2.71
N ILE A 195 4.77 17.19 -2.56
CA ILE A 195 4.57 18.30 -3.51
C ILE A 195 5.03 17.93 -4.92
N ASN A 196 6.20 17.28 -5.04
CA ASN A 196 6.85 17.09 -6.34
C ASN A 196 6.54 15.75 -7.01
N VAL A 197 6.07 14.73 -6.27
CA VAL A 197 5.85 13.37 -6.77
C VAL A 197 4.42 12.89 -6.55
N SER A 198 3.97 12.87 -5.29
CA SER A 198 2.67 12.29 -4.93
C SER A 198 1.49 13.11 -5.45
N LEU A 199 1.44 14.40 -5.11
CA LEU A 199 0.34 15.30 -5.48
C LEU A 199 0.18 15.45 -7.01
N PRO A 200 1.25 15.56 -7.82
CA PRO A 200 1.12 15.52 -9.27
C PRO A 200 0.51 14.20 -9.80
N ARG A 201 0.82 13.06 -9.17
CA ARG A 201 0.25 11.76 -9.53
C ARG A 201 -1.25 11.70 -9.18
N LEU A 202 -1.62 12.17 -7.98
CA LEU A 202 -3.01 12.26 -7.52
C LEU A 202 -3.84 13.17 -8.43
N LYS A 203 -3.34 14.37 -8.77
CA LYS A 203 -4.04 15.31 -9.66
C LYS A 203 -4.25 14.75 -11.07
N LYS A 204 -3.27 14.01 -11.60
CA LYS A 204 -3.41 13.30 -12.89
C LYS A 204 -4.49 12.24 -12.82
N PHE A 205 -4.56 11.49 -11.72
CA PHE A 205 -5.63 10.53 -11.47
C PHE A 205 -7.00 11.23 -11.43
N GLN A 206 -7.17 12.24 -10.58
CA GLN A 206 -8.44 12.98 -10.39
C GLN A 206 -8.96 13.57 -11.71
N LYS A 207 -8.06 14.11 -12.55
CA LYS A 207 -8.43 14.63 -13.86
C LYS A 207 -8.86 13.53 -14.85
N LYS A 208 -8.22 12.37 -14.82
CA LYS A 208 -8.42 11.28 -15.79
C LYS A 208 -9.61 10.38 -15.44
N TYR A 209 -9.90 10.23 -14.16
CA TYR A 209 -10.85 9.26 -13.61
C TYR A 209 -11.88 9.95 -12.71
N SER A 210 -12.40 11.09 -13.16
CA SER A 210 -13.36 11.90 -12.39
C SER A 210 -14.63 11.13 -11.99
N GLU A 211 -15.03 10.15 -12.79
CA GLU A 211 -16.16 9.27 -12.55
C GLU A 211 -15.94 8.30 -11.37
N PHE A 212 -14.69 8.08 -10.97
CA PHE A 212 -14.34 7.25 -9.82
C PHE A 212 -14.08 8.08 -8.56
N LEU A 213 -14.22 9.41 -8.59
CA LEU A 213 -13.99 10.23 -7.40
C LEU A 213 -15.19 10.18 -6.45
N LYS A 214 -14.90 10.18 -5.15
CA LYS A 214 -15.91 10.50 -4.14
C LYS A 214 -16.47 11.89 -4.45
N THR A 215 -17.79 12.02 -4.46
CA THR A 215 -18.43 13.34 -4.37
C THR A 215 -18.05 13.91 -3.01
N ASP A 216 -17.44 15.09 -2.96
CA ASP A 216 -17.08 15.71 -1.70
C ASP A 216 -18.38 15.99 -0.94
N ASP A 217 -18.64 15.30 0.17
CA ASP A 217 -19.70 15.68 1.13
C ASP A 217 -19.23 16.88 2.00
N ARG A 218 -18.26 17.67 1.49
CA ARG A 218 -17.63 18.81 2.15
C ARG A 218 -17.72 20.05 1.26
N ASP A 219 -18.95 20.43 0.93
CA ASP A 219 -19.31 21.82 0.62
C ASP A 219 -19.85 22.50 1.89
#